data_AF-A0A1F7PT38-F1
#
_entry.id   AF-A0A1F7PT38-F1
#
_cell.length_a   1.000
_cell.length_b   1.000
_cell.length_c   1.000
_cell.angle_alpha   90.00
_cell.angle_beta   90.00
_cell.angle_gamma   90.00
#
_symmetry.space_group_name_H-M   'P 1'
#
loop_
_entity.id
_entity.type
_entity.pdbx_description
1 polymer ?
#
loop_
_entity_poly.entity_id
_entity_poly.type
_entity_poly.pdbx_seq_one_letter_code
_entity_poly.pdbx_strand_id
1 'polypeptide(L)'
;MLTIHNRHPAACGIPPACSTEAADLYIGYFENRHGEQWIFTFDRATCEARLQGGDVGWASAHPVRDGQVDGLILAPEEAAWLQACWSATRA
;
A
#
# COMPACT_ATOMS: atom_id res chain seq x y z
N MET A 1 -14.64 6.63 3.57
CA MET A 1 -13.49 6.41 4.47
C MET A 1 -13.21 4.91 4.54
N LEU A 2 -11.97 4.49 4.27
CA LEU A 2 -11.51 3.12 4.42
C LEU A 2 -10.74 3.01 5.74
N THR A 3 -11.21 2.14 6.64
CA THR A 3 -10.56 1.89 7.93
C THR A 3 -9.96 0.49 7.93
N ILE A 4 -8.68 0.40 8.23
CA ILE A 4 -7.93 -0.86 8.25
C ILE A 4 -7.51 -1.14 9.69
N HIS A 5 -7.76 -2.36 10.15
CA HIS A 5 -7.37 -2.82 11.48
C HIS A 5 -6.04 -3.55 11.38
N ASN A 6 -5.09 -3.21 12.25
CA ASN A 6 -3.79 -3.87 12.29
C ASN A 6 -3.95 -5.36 12.69
N ARG A 7 -3.43 -6.26 11.86
CA ARG A 7 -3.32 -7.70 12.15
C ARG A 7 -1.94 -8.10 12.69
N HIS A 8 -0.98 -7.19 12.68
CA HIS A 8 0.39 -7.38 13.16
C HIS A 8 0.52 -6.96 14.64
N PRO A 9 1.64 -7.26 15.31
CA PRO A 9 1.89 -6.77 16.67
C PRO A 9 1.70 -5.26 16.79
N ALA A 10 1.23 -4.79 17.94
CA ALA A 10 0.97 -3.37 18.19
C ALA A 10 2.21 -2.47 17.93
N ALA A 11 3.41 -3.02 18.08
CA ALA A 11 4.68 -2.34 17.79
C ALA A 11 4.85 -1.94 16.31
N CYS A 12 4.14 -2.59 15.38
CA CYS A 12 4.13 -2.23 13.96
C CYS A 12 3.36 -0.93 13.68
N GLY A 13 2.69 -0.35 14.69
CA GLY A 13 1.99 0.92 14.59
C GLY A 13 0.53 0.80 14.13
N ILE A 14 -0.02 1.93 13.67
CA ILE A 14 -1.42 2.08 13.31
C ILE A 14 -1.51 2.26 11.79
N PRO A 15 -2.31 1.43 11.07
CA PRO A 15 -2.56 1.63 9.66
C PRO A 15 -3.09 3.04 9.40
N PRO A 16 -2.61 3.73 8.34
CA PRO A 16 -3.12 5.05 8.01
C PRO A 16 -4.61 5.00 7.70
N ALA A 17 -5.35 6.04 8.13
CA ALA A 17 -6.70 6.25 7.65
C ALA A 17 -6.63 6.74 6.20
N CYS A 18 -7.37 6.09 5.29
CA CYS A 18 -7.36 6.43 3.88
C CYS A 18 -8.75 6.88 3.42
N SER A 19 -8.78 7.92 2.58
CA SER A 19 -10.00 8.51 2.03
C SER A 19 -9.80 8.82 0.55
N THR A 20 -10.78 8.46 -0.28
CA THR A 20 -10.85 8.83 -1.70
C THR A 20 -11.61 10.14 -1.91
N GLU A 21 -11.80 10.97 -0.87
CA GLU A 21 -12.44 12.28 -1.01
C GLU A 21 -11.58 13.23 -1.85
N ALA A 22 -10.25 13.07 -1.82
CA ALA A 22 -9.37 13.66 -2.82
C ALA A 22 -9.52 12.89 -4.14
N ALA A 23 -10.15 13.50 -5.14
CA ALA A 23 -10.47 12.87 -6.42
C ALA A 23 -9.24 12.27 -7.15
N ASP A 24 -8.06 12.84 -6.89
CA ASP A 24 -6.80 12.43 -7.51
C ASP A 24 -6.13 11.23 -6.84
N LEU A 25 -6.62 10.78 -5.68
CA LEU A 25 -6.02 9.68 -4.93
C LEU A 25 -6.63 8.32 -5.31
N TYR A 26 -5.81 7.42 -5.82
CA TYR A 26 -6.12 5.99 -5.90
C TYR A 26 -5.61 5.28 -4.64
N ILE A 27 -6.43 4.37 -4.10
CA ILE A 27 -6.08 3.55 -2.94
C ILE A 27 -6.35 2.08 -3.27
N GLY A 28 -5.34 1.23 -3.08
CA GLY A 28 -5.45 -0.21 -3.08
C GLY A 28 -5.21 -0.76 -1.69
N TYR A 29 -6.02 -1.73 -1.26
CA TYR A 29 -5.78 -2.51 -0.05
C TYR A 29 -5.58 -3.99 -0.40
N PHE A 30 -4.69 -4.64 0.32
CA PHE A 30 -4.45 -6.07 0.25
C PHE A 30 -4.33 -6.68 1.63
N GLU A 31 -4.92 -7.86 1.79
CA GLU A 31 -4.71 -8.76 2.92
C GLU A 31 -4.71 -10.19 2.37
N ASN A 32 -3.66 -10.96 2.68
CA ASN A 32 -3.61 -12.37 2.29
C ASN A 32 -4.10 -13.29 3.42
N ARG A 33 -4.11 -14.61 3.16
CA ARG A 33 -4.53 -15.63 4.14
C ARG A 33 -3.65 -15.69 5.41
N HIS A 34 -2.46 -15.10 5.38
CA HIS A 34 -1.54 -15.05 6.51
C HIS A 34 -1.75 -13.79 7.38
N GLY A 35 -2.59 -12.87 6.93
CA GLY A 35 -2.83 -11.60 7.60
C GLY A 35 -1.78 -10.54 7.30
N GLU A 36 -0.93 -10.73 6.28
CA GLU A 36 -0.03 -9.70 5.78
C GLU A 36 -0.85 -8.62 5.08
N GLN A 37 -0.64 -7.36 5.46
CA GLN A 37 -1.46 -6.24 5.02
C GLN A 37 -0.62 -5.18 4.31
N TRP A 38 -1.16 -4.70 3.18
CA TRP A 38 -0.56 -3.64 2.38
C TRP A 38 -1.59 -2.59 1.97
N ILE A 39 -1.15 -1.33 1.93
CA ILE A 39 -1.87 -0.19 1.38
C ILE A 39 -0.98 0.43 0.31
N PHE A 40 -1.50 0.45 -0.91
CA PHE A 40 -0.93 1.18 -2.02
C PHE A 40 -1.71 2.49 -2.20
N THR A 41 -0.99 3.59 -2.33
CA THR A 41 -1.59 4.89 -2.69
C THR A 41 -0.89 5.46 -3.91
N PHE A 42 -1.67 6.08 -4.80
CA PHE A 42 -1.15 6.83 -5.94
C PHE A 42 -1.88 8.17 -6.04
N ASP A 43 -1.13 9.25 -5.94
CA ASP A 43 -1.62 10.60 -6.12
C ASP A 43 -1.40 11.04 -7.58
N ARG A 44 -2.49 11.24 -8.33
CA ARG A 44 -2.44 11.65 -9.74
C ARG A 44 -1.94 13.08 -9.94
N ALA A 45 -2.11 13.96 -8.95
CA ALA A 45 -1.65 15.34 -9.05
C ALA A 45 -0.12 15.43 -8.98
N THR A 46 0.50 14.61 -8.13
CA THR A 46 1.96 14.57 -7.94
C THR A 46 2.64 13.43 -8.72
N CYS A 47 1.88 12.47 -9.24
CA CYS A 47 2.37 11.23 -9.84
C CYS A 47 3.24 10.40 -8.88
N GLU A 48 2.97 10.49 -7.58
CA GLU A 48 3.70 9.74 -6.55
C GLU A 48 2.93 8.50 -6.10
N ALA A 49 3.63 7.37 -6.04
CA ALA A 49 3.13 6.10 -5.54
C ALA A 49 3.82 5.71 -4.23
N ARG A 50 3.06 5.20 -3.26
CA ARG A 50 3.57 4.76 -1.97
C ARG A 50 2.97 3.42 -1.54
N LEU A 51 3.78 2.61 -0.88
CA LEU A 51 3.39 1.35 -0.26
C LEU A 51 3.64 1.43 1.26
N GLN A 52 2.64 1.06 2.04
CA GLN A 52 2.70 0.96 3.50
C GLN A 52 2.18 -0.41 3.91
N GLY A 53 2.79 -1.05 4.90
CA GLY A 53 2.35 -2.36 5.35
C GLY A 53 2.71 -2.64 6.79
N GLY A 54 2.07 -3.67 7.35
CA GLY A 54 2.27 -4.05 8.75
C GLY A 54 3.66 -4.64 9.01
N ASP A 55 4.23 -5.38 8.06
CA ASP A 55 5.54 -6.04 8.24
C ASP A 55 6.73 -5.08 8.22
N VAL A 56 6.57 -3.93 7.57
CA VAL A 56 7.58 -2.86 7.51
C VAL A 56 7.28 -1.70 8.46
N GLY A 57 6.25 -1.86 9.28
CA GLY A 57 5.71 -0.82 10.14
C GLY A 57 4.86 0.19 9.35
N TRP A 58 3.65 0.43 9.84
CA TRP A 58 2.64 1.26 9.16
C TRP A 58 3.06 2.72 8.95
N ALA A 59 3.97 3.22 9.78
CA ALA A 59 4.49 4.60 9.68
C ALA A 59 5.44 4.81 8.49
N SER A 60 6.01 3.73 7.94
CA SER A 60 6.96 3.79 6.84
C SER A 60 6.24 3.78 5.50
N ALA A 61 6.25 4.91 4.78
CA ALA A 61 5.76 4.99 3.41
C ALA A 61 6.92 4.78 2.43
N HIS A 62 6.90 3.65 1.73
CA HIS A 62 7.92 3.28 0.77
C HIS A 62 7.54 3.74 -0.63
N PRO A 63 8.40 4.50 -1.34
CA PRO A 63 8.13 4.89 -2.72
C PRO A 63 8.00 3.66 -3.63
N VAL A 64 6.97 3.64 -4.47
CA VAL A 64 6.82 2.62 -5.51
C VAL A 64 7.30 3.22 -6.84
N ARG A 65 8.22 2.53 -7.52
CA ARG A 65 8.75 2.92 -8.83
C ARG A 65 8.64 1.71 -9.75
N ASP A 66 8.02 1.89 -10.91
CA ASP A 66 7.80 0.80 -11.89
C ASP A 66 7.13 -0.46 -11.27
N GLY A 67 6.24 -0.23 -10.30
CA GLY A 67 5.53 -1.28 -9.57
C GLY A 67 6.41 -2.09 -8.61
N GLN A 68 7.57 -1.55 -8.23
CA GLN A 68 8.54 -2.16 -7.32
C GLN A 68 8.88 -1.21 -6.17
N VAL A 69 9.36 -1.78 -5.06
CA VAL A 69 9.82 -1.04 -3.88
C VAL A 69 11.23 -1.50 -3.54
N ASP A 70 12.17 -0.56 -3.56
CA ASP A 70 13.58 -0.85 -3.26
C ASP A 70 13.74 -1.34 -1.81
N GLY A 71 14.48 -2.43 -1.64
CA GLY A 71 14.78 -3.01 -0.32
C GLY A 71 13.64 -3.77 0.34
N LEU A 72 12.50 -3.93 -0.34
CA LEU A 72 11.38 -4.71 0.16
C LEU A 72 11.25 -6.04 -0.59
N ILE A 73 11.19 -7.13 0.16
CA ILE A 73 10.94 -8.47 -0.37
C ILE A 73 9.45 -8.73 -0.23
N LEU A 74 8.76 -8.87 -1.37
CA LEU A 74 7.34 -9.20 -1.44
C LEU A 74 7.15 -10.65 -1.86
N ALA A 75 6.19 -11.33 -1.26
CA ALA A 75 5.72 -12.63 -1.72
C ALA A 75 5.07 -12.50 -3.12
N PRO A 76 4.98 -13.60 -3.91
CA PRO A 76 4.44 -13.55 -5.27
C PRO A 76 3.04 -12.93 -5.37
N GLU A 77 2.14 -13.22 -4.42
CA GLU A 77 0.78 -12.67 -4.38
C GLU A 77 0.77 -11.15 -4.10
N GLU A 78 1.67 -10.68 -3.24
CA GLU A 78 1.81 -9.26 -2.87
C GLU A 78 2.40 -8.47 -4.05
N ALA A 79 3.43 -9.02 -4.67
CA ALA A 79 4.05 -8.43 -5.86
C ALA A 79 3.06 -8.37 -7.03
N ALA A 80 2.28 -9.44 -7.26
CA ALA A 80 1.25 -9.46 -8.30
C ALA A 80 0.16 -8.41 -8.05
N TRP A 81 -0.30 -8.28 -6.80
CA TRP A 81 -1.26 -7.24 -6.42
C TRP A 81 -0.68 -5.83 -6.61
N LEU A 82 0.56 -5.59 -6.17
CA LEU A 82 1.23 -4.29 -6.35
C LEU A 82 1.33 -3.93 -7.84
N GLN A 83 1.69 -4.89 -8.69
CA GLN A 83 1.75 -4.70 -10.14
C GLN A 83 0.38 -4.40 -10.76
N ALA A 84 -0.68 -5.02 -10.25
CA ALA A 84 -2.05 -4.71 -10.67
C ALA A 84 -2.45 -3.27 -10.29
N CYS A 85 -2.15 -2.83 -9.06
CA CYS A 85 -2.39 -1.45 -8.62
C CYS A 85 -1.58 -0.44 -9.43
N TRP A 86 -0.29 -0.73 -9.67
CA TRP A 86 0.57 0.10 -10.52
C TRP A 86 0.00 0.22 -11.94
N SER A 87 -0.39 -0.90 -12.54
CA SER A 87 -0.98 -0.90 -13.89
C SER A 87 -2.30 -0.13 -13.97
N ALA A 88 -3.13 -0.21 -12.93
CA ALA A 88 -4.42 0.50 -12.86
C ALA A 88 -4.28 2.02 -12.66
N THR A 89 -3.11 2.50 -12.25
CA THR A 89 -2.86 3.92 -11.96
C THR A 89 -2.03 4.63 -13.03
N ARG A 90 -1.42 3.87 -13.93
CA ARG A 90 -0.84 4.39 -15.17
C ARG A 90 -1.98 4.79 -16.12
N ALA A 91 -2.07 6.09 -16.40
CA ALA A 91 -2.81 6.61 -17.55
C ALA A 91 -2.07 6.26 -18.86
#